data_AF-F1YKD6-F1
#
_entry.id   AF-F1YKD6-F1
#
_cell.length_a   1.000
_cell.length_b   1.000
_cell.length_c   1.000
_cell.angle_alpha   90.00
_cell.angle_beta   90.00
_cell.angle_gamma   90.00
#
_symmetry.space_group_name_H-M   'P 1'
#
loop_
_entity.id
_entity.type
_entity.pdbx_description
1 polymer ?
#
loop_
_entity_poly.entity_id
_entity_poly.type
_entity_poly.pdbx_seq_one_letter_code
_entity_poly.pdbx_strand_id
1 'polypeptide(L)'
;MTMLIAGMAGADPAGLAAAVATAGWTERVVVATTVAEVDAVSGEVAVAVLAIDSSMPAGDEEDVLLAALADAEVPTALAACRVDAFPGWPKVLAASRARLDPDRRLPVFATAAVLAEVQSASSGVPALVQWCRERPAAAVPARRAVVHREEPRSEPLAAVRADRLAGMRAGIVSARAEAVEAIRAAVTELGRSVPEACTAPEFTTWLPAVLDGLERRAAASFGQRLDQVRSAAICGLSRNPAPQALGEESRGGPDVPHPQARRRPEDAMVLLVGASMGFGVGRMVITPALQWVGLGAVGTVLALLAGIALAGWVVTVRRSAAERARLERWAAEFIAARRGRLEHRIAARAGAAEAQFTREIWSRTRVAHG
;
A
#
# COMPACT_ATOMS: atom_id res chain seq x y z
N MET A 1 -30.49 21.61 -2.89
CA MET A 1 -30.58 20.43 -2.00
C MET A 1 -29.19 20.12 -1.50
N THR A 2 -29.03 20.01 -0.20
CA THR A 2 -27.73 19.73 0.39
C THR A 2 -27.72 18.29 0.90
N MET A 3 -26.76 17.48 0.42
CA MET A 3 -26.42 16.19 1.02
C MET A 3 -25.33 16.42 2.07
N LEU A 4 -25.51 15.85 3.25
CA LEU A 4 -24.47 15.79 4.27
C LEU A 4 -23.81 14.41 4.27
N ILE A 5 -22.49 14.37 4.22
CA ILE A 5 -21.72 13.15 4.45
C ILE A 5 -20.96 13.34 5.76
N ALA A 6 -21.44 12.69 6.81
CA ALA A 6 -20.82 12.70 8.13
C ALA A 6 -19.93 11.46 8.28
N GLY A 7 -18.77 11.58 8.91
CA GLY A 7 -17.98 10.41 9.26
C GLY A 7 -16.57 10.73 9.71
N MET A 8 -15.91 9.73 10.31
CA MET A 8 -14.53 9.88 10.77
C MET A 8 -13.55 9.84 9.61
N ALA A 9 -12.35 10.42 9.78
CA ALA A 9 -11.33 10.45 8.74
C ALA A 9 -10.96 9.05 8.20
N GLY A 10 -11.04 8.01 9.03
CA GLY A 10 -10.82 6.61 8.62
C GLY A 10 -11.84 6.08 7.61
N ALA A 11 -13.07 6.59 7.65
CA ALA A 11 -14.12 6.26 6.69
C ALA A 11 -13.99 7.04 5.35
N ASP A 12 -13.07 7.99 5.26
CA ASP A 12 -12.84 8.83 4.07
C ASP A 12 -14.13 9.48 3.50
N PRO A 13 -14.84 10.30 4.30
CA PRO A 13 -16.09 10.94 3.85
C PRO A 13 -15.86 11.91 2.68
N ALA A 14 -14.65 12.47 2.54
CA ALA A 14 -14.27 13.32 1.41
C ALA A 14 -14.14 12.51 0.10
N GLY A 15 -13.50 11.34 0.14
CA GLY A 15 -13.45 10.42 -1.00
C GLY A 15 -14.84 9.93 -1.42
N LEU A 16 -15.72 9.65 -0.45
CA LEU A 16 -17.12 9.33 -0.73
C LEU A 16 -17.86 10.51 -1.37
N ALA A 17 -17.66 11.75 -0.89
CA ALA A 17 -18.25 12.95 -1.48
C ALA A 17 -17.84 13.15 -2.95
N ALA A 18 -16.56 12.95 -3.26
CA ALA A 18 -16.06 13.00 -4.63
C ALA A 18 -16.72 11.92 -5.50
N ALA A 19 -16.82 10.68 -5.00
CA ALA A 19 -17.46 9.59 -5.73
C ALA A 19 -18.96 9.84 -5.98
N VAL A 20 -19.66 10.42 -5.02
CA VAL A 20 -21.08 10.83 -5.16
C VAL A 20 -21.25 11.89 -6.25
N ALA A 21 -20.35 12.87 -6.33
CA ALA A 21 -20.35 13.87 -7.39
C ALA A 21 -20.14 13.20 -8.77
N THR A 22 -19.16 12.30 -8.88
CA THR A 22 -18.90 11.51 -10.11
C THR A 22 -20.10 10.65 -10.51
N ALA A 23 -20.86 10.12 -9.55
CA ALA A 23 -22.09 9.37 -9.78
C ALA A 23 -23.31 10.24 -10.16
N GLY A 24 -23.10 11.53 -10.42
CA GLY A 24 -24.11 12.44 -10.98
C GLY A 24 -24.93 13.19 -9.93
N TRP A 25 -24.44 13.32 -8.70
CA TRP A 25 -25.02 14.28 -7.76
C TRP A 25 -24.58 15.70 -8.14
N THR A 26 -25.52 16.51 -8.62
CA THR A 26 -25.24 17.87 -9.11
C THR A 26 -25.46 18.95 -8.06
N GLU A 27 -25.99 18.60 -6.89
CA GLU A 27 -26.33 19.55 -5.84
C GLU A 27 -25.21 19.64 -4.78
N ARG A 28 -25.37 20.50 -3.77
CA ARG A 28 -24.33 20.76 -2.76
C ARG A 28 -24.09 19.49 -1.92
N VAL A 29 -22.81 19.12 -1.74
CA VAL A 29 -22.38 18.08 -0.80
C VAL A 29 -21.53 18.75 0.28
N VAL A 30 -21.89 18.54 1.55
CA VAL A 30 -21.14 19.00 2.70
C VAL A 30 -20.55 17.79 3.40
N VAL A 31 -19.27 17.89 3.77
CA VAL A 31 -18.59 16.87 4.57
C VAL A 31 -18.46 17.38 5.99
N ALA A 32 -18.88 16.57 6.96
CA ALA A 32 -18.73 16.85 8.38
C ALA A 32 -18.01 15.70 9.08
N THR A 33 -17.09 16.05 9.97
CA THR A 33 -16.33 15.10 10.79
C THR A 33 -16.60 15.30 12.29
N THR A 34 -17.33 16.36 12.64
CA THR A 34 -17.66 16.71 14.03
C THR A 34 -19.14 17.10 14.16
N VAL A 35 -19.67 17.02 15.37
CA VAL A 35 -21.05 17.44 15.68
C VAL A 35 -21.29 18.92 15.37
N ALA A 36 -20.34 19.78 15.73
CA ALA A 36 -20.45 21.21 15.48
C ALA A 36 -20.60 21.53 13.98
N GLU A 37 -19.93 20.76 13.12
CA GLU A 37 -20.08 20.87 11.66
C GLU A 37 -21.43 20.35 11.18
N VAL A 38 -21.96 19.27 11.78
CA VAL A 38 -23.30 18.75 11.49
C VAL A 38 -24.37 19.78 11.89
N ASP A 39 -24.30 20.31 13.10
CA ASP A 39 -25.26 21.28 13.64
C ASP A 39 -25.29 22.55 12.80
N ALA A 40 -24.12 23.05 12.37
CA ALA A 40 -23.98 24.26 11.58
C ALA A 40 -24.69 24.20 10.22
N VAL A 41 -24.92 23.00 9.68
CA VAL A 41 -25.54 22.81 8.35
C VAL A 41 -26.88 22.07 8.39
N SER A 42 -27.26 21.52 9.55
CA SER A 42 -28.46 20.71 9.75
C SER A 42 -29.74 21.32 9.15
N GLY A 43 -29.96 22.63 9.32
CA GLY A 43 -31.13 23.35 8.80
C GLY A 43 -31.22 23.45 7.27
N GLU A 44 -30.15 23.13 6.54
CA GLU A 44 -30.10 23.18 5.06
C GLU A 44 -30.04 21.78 4.41
N VAL A 45 -29.88 20.73 5.22
CA VAL A 45 -29.62 19.36 4.76
C VAL A 45 -30.92 18.61 4.52
N ALA A 46 -31.06 18.01 3.34
CA ALA A 46 -32.24 17.23 2.97
C ALA A 46 -32.05 15.72 3.20
N VAL A 47 -30.81 15.25 3.22
CA VAL A 47 -30.46 13.83 3.40
C VAL A 47 -29.02 13.72 3.91
N ALA A 48 -28.76 12.75 4.76
CA ALA A 48 -27.45 12.47 5.32
C ALA A 48 -26.96 11.06 5.00
N VAL A 49 -25.64 10.91 4.93
CA VAL A 49 -24.94 9.64 4.84
C VAL A 49 -23.91 9.61 5.96
N LEU A 50 -24.00 8.61 6.84
CA LEU A 50 -22.97 8.33 7.82
C LEU A 50 -21.97 7.34 7.21
N ALA A 51 -20.78 7.83 6.89
CA ALA A 51 -19.66 7.06 6.39
C ALA A 51 -19.01 6.24 7.53
N ILE A 52 -18.94 4.93 7.32
CA ILE A 52 -18.42 3.93 8.28
C ILE A 52 -17.12 3.36 7.74
N ASP A 53 -16.07 3.32 8.58
CA ASP A 53 -14.80 2.68 8.23
C ASP A 53 -14.99 1.16 8.16
N SER A 54 -14.68 0.56 7.02
CA SER A 54 -14.77 -0.89 6.84
C SER A 54 -13.64 -1.66 7.53
N SER A 55 -12.63 -0.98 8.06
CA SER A 55 -11.50 -1.61 8.74
C SER A 55 -11.70 -1.81 10.24
N MET A 56 -12.61 -1.06 10.88
CA MET A 56 -12.88 -1.11 12.31
C MET A 56 -14.38 -0.88 12.62
N PRO A 57 -14.97 -1.56 13.63
CA PRO A 57 -16.35 -1.31 14.02
C PRO A 57 -16.58 0.12 14.51
N ALA A 58 -17.81 0.61 14.38
CA ALA A 58 -18.21 1.94 14.84
C ALA A 58 -17.95 2.15 16.36
N GLY A 59 -17.43 3.32 16.68
CA GLY A 59 -17.08 3.79 18.01
C GLY A 59 -18.12 4.71 18.62
N ASP A 60 -17.72 5.41 19.68
CA ASP A 60 -18.57 6.41 20.35
C ASP A 60 -18.76 7.64 19.43
N GLU A 61 -17.78 7.93 18.58
CA GLU A 61 -17.82 9.07 17.67
C GLU A 61 -18.92 8.95 16.62
N GLU A 62 -19.09 7.77 16.02
CA GLU A 62 -20.21 7.51 15.11
C GLU A 62 -21.57 7.52 15.83
N ASP A 63 -21.63 7.08 17.10
CA ASP A 63 -22.86 7.18 17.90
C ASP A 63 -23.27 8.65 18.08
N VAL A 64 -22.30 9.52 18.39
CA VAL A 64 -22.54 10.95 18.60
C VAL A 64 -22.94 11.65 17.29
N LEU A 65 -22.27 11.34 16.17
CA LEU A 65 -22.67 11.87 14.85
C LEU A 65 -24.06 11.40 14.46
N LEU A 66 -24.39 10.13 14.68
CA LEU A 66 -25.72 9.59 14.39
C LEU A 66 -26.80 10.22 15.27
N ALA A 67 -26.50 10.53 16.53
CA ALA A 67 -27.40 11.23 17.43
C ALA A 67 -27.66 12.67 16.95
N ALA A 68 -26.63 13.40 16.51
CA ALA A 68 -26.80 14.74 15.94
C ALA A 68 -27.69 14.73 14.68
N LEU A 69 -27.53 13.71 13.82
CA LEU A 69 -28.41 13.51 12.66
C LEU A 69 -29.86 13.15 13.06
N ALA A 70 -30.01 12.37 14.12
CA ALA A 70 -31.32 12.06 14.70
C ALA A 70 -32.00 13.32 15.26
N ASP A 71 -31.23 14.18 15.94
CA ASP A 71 -31.72 15.41 16.54
C ASP A 71 -32.14 16.46 15.50
N ALA A 72 -31.44 16.48 14.36
CA ALA A 72 -31.79 17.27 13.19
C ALA A 72 -32.93 16.66 12.34
N GLU A 73 -33.45 15.49 12.72
CA GLU A 73 -34.51 14.75 12.01
C GLU A 73 -34.19 14.49 10.52
N VAL A 74 -32.91 14.30 10.19
CA VAL A 74 -32.45 14.13 8.80
C VAL A 74 -32.53 12.65 8.40
N PRO A 75 -33.18 12.30 7.27
CA PRO A 75 -33.12 10.94 6.71
C PRO A 75 -31.68 10.51 6.46
N THR A 76 -31.27 9.39 7.04
CA THR A 76 -29.85 8.99 7.10
C THR A 76 -29.64 7.57 6.57
N ALA A 77 -28.63 7.39 5.73
CA ALA A 77 -28.11 6.07 5.34
C ALA A 77 -26.76 5.78 6.00
N LEU A 78 -26.44 4.50 6.22
CA LEU A 78 -25.11 4.06 6.58
C LEU A 78 -24.34 3.64 5.32
N ALA A 79 -23.13 4.14 5.12
CA ALA A 79 -22.27 3.76 4.00
C ALA A 79 -20.97 3.14 4.52
N ALA A 80 -20.77 1.85 4.30
CA ALA A 80 -19.47 1.21 4.53
C ALA A 80 -18.50 1.65 3.42
N CYS A 81 -17.43 2.33 3.80
CA CYS A 81 -16.47 2.89 2.85
C CYS A 81 -15.27 1.98 2.63
N ARG A 82 -14.67 2.05 1.44
CA ARG A 82 -13.45 1.31 1.06
C ARG A 82 -13.61 -0.21 1.13
N VAL A 83 -14.78 -0.73 0.76
CA VAL A 83 -15.05 -2.18 0.81
C VAL A 83 -14.16 -3.01 -0.12
N ASP A 84 -13.57 -2.36 -1.13
CA ASP A 84 -12.56 -2.91 -2.04
C ASP A 84 -11.21 -3.19 -1.34
N ALA A 85 -10.88 -2.43 -0.29
CA ALA A 85 -9.61 -2.54 0.42
C ALA A 85 -9.66 -3.51 1.61
N PHE A 86 -10.85 -3.85 2.12
CA PHE A 86 -11.01 -4.61 3.36
C PHE A 86 -11.90 -5.84 3.18
N PRO A 87 -11.36 -7.02 2.83
CA PRO A 87 -12.16 -8.23 2.63
C PRO A 87 -13.05 -8.64 3.81
N GLY A 88 -12.69 -8.24 5.04
CA GLY A 88 -13.46 -8.48 6.27
C GLY A 88 -14.61 -7.50 6.52
N TRP A 89 -14.84 -6.54 5.63
CA TRP A 89 -15.84 -5.48 5.79
C TRP A 89 -17.25 -5.97 6.15
N PRO A 90 -17.78 -7.12 5.67
CA PRO A 90 -19.14 -7.52 6.02
C PRO A 90 -19.31 -7.78 7.52
N LYS A 91 -18.28 -8.36 8.17
CA LYS A 91 -18.29 -8.61 9.61
C LYS A 91 -18.18 -7.32 10.41
N VAL A 92 -17.32 -6.40 9.97
CA VAL A 92 -17.13 -5.09 10.59
C VAL A 92 -18.42 -4.27 10.51
N LEU A 93 -19.03 -4.20 9.32
CA LEU A 93 -20.29 -3.49 9.11
C LEU A 93 -21.43 -4.10 9.92
N ALA A 94 -21.50 -5.43 10.04
CA ALA A 94 -22.49 -6.09 10.89
C ALA A 94 -22.34 -5.67 12.36
N ALA A 95 -21.11 -5.54 12.87
CA ALA A 95 -20.84 -5.05 14.22
C ALA A 95 -21.22 -3.56 14.38
N SER A 96 -20.83 -2.71 13.43
CA SER A 96 -21.22 -1.29 13.40
C SER A 96 -22.74 -1.12 13.38
N ARG A 97 -23.44 -1.90 12.56
CA ARG A 97 -24.90 -1.86 12.46
C ARG A 97 -25.58 -2.34 13.73
N ALA A 98 -25.10 -3.42 14.36
CA ALA A 98 -25.66 -3.89 15.63
C ALA A 98 -25.58 -2.83 16.74
N ARG A 99 -24.58 -1.95 16.68
CA ARG A 99 -24.42 -0.82 17.60
C ARG A 99 -25.32 0.36 17.22
N LEU A 100 -25.15 0.87 16.00
CA LEU A 100 -25.75 2.12 15.51
C LEU A 100 -27.25 1.99 15.19
N ASP A 101 -27.65 0.87 14.59
CA ASP A 101 -29.00 0.61 14.10
C ASP A 101 -29.43 -0.84 14.40
N PRO A 102 -29.59 -1.20 15.69
CA PRO A 102 -29.93 -2.56 16.10
C PRO A 102 -31.29 -3.02 15.54
N ASP A 103 -32.23 -2.08 15.38
CA ASP A 103 -33.56 -2.33 14.84
C ASP A 103 -33.58 -2.42 13.30
N ARG A 104 -32.42 -2.23 12.66
CA ARG A 104 -32.22 -2.36 11.21
C ARG A 104 -33.12 -1.44 10.37
N ARG A 105 -33.41 -0.24 10.86
CA ARG A 105 -34.29 0.73 10.20
C ARG A 105 -33.55 1.57 9.17
N LEU A 106 -32.25 1.75 9.32
CA LEU A 106 -31.45 2.54 8.39
C LEU A 106 -31.03 1.70 7.17
N PRO A 107 -31.09 2.28 5.96
CA PRO A 107 -30.57 1.66 4.77
C PRO A 107 -29.04 1.64 4.82
N VAL A 108 -28.45 0.58 4.27
CA VAL A 108 -27.00 0.32 4.34
C VAL A 108 -26.45 0.07 2.95
N PHE A 109 -25.38 0.76 2.61
CA PHE A 109 -24.70 0.67 1.33
C PHE A 109 -23.23 0.26 1.52
N ALA A 110 -22.74 -0.63 0.67
CA ALA A 110 -21.32 -0.93 0.57
C ALA A 110 -20.73 -0.08 -0.57
N THR A 111 -19.71 0.73 -0.27
CA THR A 111 -19.19 1.72 -1.20
C THR A 111 -17.67 1.61 -1.40
N ALA A 112 -17.25 1.71 -2.66
CA ALA A 112 -15.84 1.72 -3.07
C ALA A 112 -15.61 2.94 -3.98
N ALA A 113 -15.20 4.07 -3.39
CA ALA A 113 -15.01 5.32 -4.11
C ALA A 113 -14.05 5.20 -5.32
N VAL A 114 -12.99 4.38 -5.17
CA VAL A 114 -12.00 4.12 -6.24
C VAL A 114 -12.61 3.42 -7.47
N LEU A 115 -13.74 2.73 -7.31
CA LEU A 115 -14.43 2.05 -8.40
C LEU A 115 -15.47 2.94 -9.08
N ALA A 116 -15.80 4.11 -8.53
CA ALA A 116 -16.88 4.97 -9.05
C ALA A 116 -16.63 5.46 -10.48
N GLU A 117 -15.37 5.70 -10.85
CA GLU A 117 -14.97 6.15 -12.19
C GLU A 117 -14.81 5.01 -13.20
N VAL A 118 -14.34 3.84 -12.76
CA VAL A 118 -13.93 2.75 -13.65
C VAL A 118 -15.03 1.70 -13.82
N GLN A 119 -15.77 1.41 -12.74
CA GLN A 119 -16.80 0.36 -12.67
C GLN A 119 -17.96 0.85 -11.79
N SER A 120 -18.58 1.97 -12.20
CA SER A 120 -19.57 2.71 -11.42
C SER A 120 -20.66 1.82 -10.81
N ALA A 121 -21.20 0.86 -11.56
CA ALA A 121 -22.24 -0.06 -11.07
C ALA A 121 -21.77 -0.96 -9.91
N SER A 122 -20.51 -1.38 -9.91
CA SER A 122 -19.92 -2.25 -8.87
C SER A 122 -19.44 -1.48 -7.64
N SER A 123 -19.38 -0.14 -7.72
CA SER A 123 -18.92 0.71 -6.61
C SER A 123 -19.93 0.86 -5.49
N GLY A 124 -21.22 0.55 -5.73
CA GLY A 124 -22.33 0.78 -4.80
C GLY A 124 -22.73 2.25 -4.60
N VAL A 125 -21.93 3.20 -5.10
CA VAL A 125 -22.19 4.65 -5.00
C VAL A 125 -23.44 5.07 -5.79
N PRO A 126 -23.72 4.56 -7.01
CA PRO A 126 -24.95 4.92 -7.72
C PRO A 126 -26.23 4.54 -6.97
N ALA A 127 -26.23 3.39 -6.28
CA ALA A 127 -27.39 2.95 -5.48
C ALA A 127 -27.61 3.87 -4.26
N LEU A 128 -26.52 4.28 -3.59
CA LEU A 128 -26.57 5.27 -2.52
C LEU A 128 -27.12 6.61 -3.03
N VAL A 129 -26.60 7.10 -4.17
CA VAL A 129 -27.04 8.36 -4.78
C VAL A 129 -28.52 8.30 -5.15
N GLN A 130 -28.98 7.19 -5.72
CA GLN A 130 -30.39 7.00 -6.06
C GLN A 130 -31.27 7.07 -4.83
N TRP A 131 -30.92 6.38 -3.75
CA TRP A 131 -31.63 6.45 -2.49
C TRP A 131 -31.68 7.88 -1.91
N CYS A 132 -30.55 8.60 -1.98
CA CYS A 132 -30.50 9.99 -1.53
C CYS A 132 -31.45 10.92 -2.31
N ARG A 133 -31.71 10.64 -3.59
CA ARG A 133 -32.68 11.38 -4.41
C ARG A 133 -34.13 11.06 -4.06
N GLU A 134 -34.42 9.82 -3.66
CA GLU A 134 -35.77 9.35 -3.33
C GLU A 134 -36.28 9.85 -1.97
N ARG A 135 -35.37 10.24 -1.06
CA ARG A 135 -35.68 10.90 0.24
C ARG A 135 -36.75 10.18 1.08
N PRO A 136 -36.57 8.87 1.41
CA PRO A 136 -37.57 8.19 2.21
C PRO A 136 -37.61 8.75 3.64
N ALA A 137 -38.72 9.40 4.00
CA ALA A 137 -38.95 9.97 5.33
C ALA A 137 -38.89 8.93 6.47
N ALA A 138 -39.02 7.64 6.15
CA ALA A 138 -38.95 6.55 7.13
C ALA A 138 -37.52 6.23 7.63
N ALA A 139 -36.48 6.81 7.01
CA ALA A 139 -35.09 6.51 7.33
C ALA A 139 -34.44 7.53 8.30
N VAL A 140 -35.23 8.11 9.21
CA VAL A 140 -34.70 8.98 10.27
C VAL A 140 -34.19 8.11 11.42
N PRO A 141 -32.94 8.29 11.89
CA PRO A 141 -32.42 7.55 13.05
C PRO A 141 -33.31 7.75 14.28
N ALA A 142 -33.45 6.73 15.14
CA ALA A 142 -34.10 7.00 16.43
C ALA A 142 -33.23 7.97 17.20
N ARG A 143 -33.87 9.00 17.76
CA ARG A 143 -33.33 9.77 18.86
C ARG A 143 -33.14 8.83 20.04
N ARG A 144 -31.96 8.24 20.13
CA ARG A 144 -31.49 7.65 21.38
C ARG A 144 -31.13 8.81 22.28
N ALA A 145 -31.54 8.76 23.53
CA ALA A 145 -30.72 9.40 24.54
C ALA A 145 -29.32 8.83 24.31
N VAL A 146 -28.38 9.66 23.86
CA VAL A 146 -26.98 9.39 24.10
C VAL A 146 -26.93 9.36 25.62
N VAL A 147 -27.15 8.17 26.16
CA VAL A 147 -26.61 7.83 27.45
C VAL A 147 -25.14 7.99 27.14
N HIS A 148 -24.61 9.21 27.39
CA HIS A 148 -23.30 9.31 28.00
C HIS A 148 -23.39 8.21 29.01
N ARG A 149 -22.73 7.09 28.72
CA ARG A 149 -22.58 6.01 29.68
C ARG A 149 -22.10 6.78 30.89
N GLU A 150 -23.02 6.99 31.82
CA GLU A 150 -22.78 7.69 33.06
C GLU A 150 -21.60 6.91 33.57
N GLU A 151 -20.42 7.53 33.51
CA GLU A 151 -19.15 6.83 33.62
C GLU A 151 -19.33 5.86 34.77
N PRO A 152 -19.24 4.54 34.56
CA PRO A 152 -19.18 3.65 35.70
C PRO A 152 -18.05 4.23 36.54
N ARG A 153 -18.42 4.73 37.72
CA ARG A 153 -17.55 5.37 38.69
C ARG A 153 -16.18 4.71 38.60
N SER A 154 -15.20 5.45 38.08
CA SER A 154 -13.81 5.04 38.03
C SER A 154 -13.55 3.76 37.21
N GLU A 155 -13.78 3.77 35.89
CA GLU A 155 -12.96 2.92 35.03
C GLU A 155 -11.49 3.34 35.25
N PRO A 156 -10.61 2.44 35.73
CA PRO A 156 -9.26 2.83 36.04
C PRO A 156 -8.63 3.32 34.74
N LEU A 157 -8.12 4.56 34.70
CA LEU A 157 -7.43 5.14 33.54
C LEU A 157 -6.37 4.19 32.91
N ALA A 158 -5.88 3.22 33.68
CA ALA A 158 -5.07 2.11 33.18
C ALA A 158 -5.75 1.26 32.11
N ALA A 159 -7.05 0.98 32.21
CA ALA A 159 -7.84 0.20 31.26
C ALA A 159 -8.02 0.96 29.92
N VAL A 160 -8.45 2.23 29.96
CA VAL A 160 -8.57 3.07 28.75
C VAL A 160 -7.21 3.25 28.06
N ARG A 161 -6.13 3.42 28.84
CA ARG A 161 -4.76 3.45 28.30
C ARG A 161 -4.34 2.12 27.68
N ALA A 162 -4.64 1.00 28.35
CA ALA A 162 -4.29 -0.33 27.86
C ALA A 162 -5.00 -0.64 26.54
N ASP A 163 -6.28 -0.29 26.42
CA ASP A 163 -7.07 -0.50 25.20
C ASP A 163 -6.53 0.32 24.03
N ARG A 164 -6.20 1.61 24.26
CA ARG A 164 -5.58 2.46 23.22
C ARG A 164 -4.19 1.98 22.81
N LEU A 165 -3.37 1.52 23.76
CA LEU A 165 -2.06 0.92 23.45
C LEU A 165 -2.22 -0.38 22.66
N ALA A 166 -3.23 -1.19 22.98
CA ALA A 166 -3.54 -2.42 22.24
C ALA A 166 -3.99 -2.11 20.81
N GLY A 167 -4.90 -1.15 20.63
CA GLY A 167 -5.35 -0.68 19.31
C GLY A 167 -4.21 -0.09 18.48
N MET A 168 -3.35 0.74 19.08
CA MET A 168 -2.16 1.29 18.41
C MET A 168 -1.18 0.20 17.97
N ARG A 169 -0.88 -0.77 18.82
CA ARG A 169 -0.02 -1.92 18.47
C ARG A 169 -0.62 -2.74 17.33
N ALA A 170 -1.93 -3.02 17.39
CA ALA A 170 -2.64 -3.73 16.33
C ALA A 170 -2.56 -2.94 15.01
N GLY A 171 -2.74 -1.62 15.06
CA GLY A 171 -2.60 -0.73 13.90
C GLY A 171 -1.19 -0.74 13.30
N ILE A 172 -0.14 -0.67 14.13
CA ILE A 172 1.26 -0.75 13.67
C ILE A 172 1.56 -2.10 13.03
N VAL A 173 1.08 -3.20 13.63
CA VAL A 173 1.25 -4.55 13.08
C VAL A 173 0.54 -4.68 11.73
N SER A 174 -0.70 -4.17 11.62
CA SER A 174 -1.44 -4.13 10.35
C SER A 174 -0.70 -3.32 9.29
N ALA A 175 -0.27 -2.10 9.63
CA ALA A 175 0.47 -1.22 8.72
C ALA A 175 1.76 -1.87 8.20
N ARG A 176 2.47 -2.59 9.06
CA ARG A 176 3.67 -3.36 8.68
C ARG A 176 3.32 -4.49 7.73
N ALA A 177 2.26 -5.26 8.02
CA ALA A 177 1.84 -6.37 7.17
C ALA A 177 1.42 -5.87 5.77
N GLU A 178 0.62 -4.80 5.72
CA GLU A 178 0.22 -4.12 4.48
C GLU A 178 1.44 -3.67 3.66
N ALA A 179 2.44 -3.04 4.30
CA ALA A 179 3.64 -2.58 3.62
C ALA A 179 4.50 -3.74 3.07
N VAL A 180 4.68 -4.81 3.85
CA VAL A 180 5.43 -6.00 3.41
C VAL A 180 4.76 -6.68 2.23
N GLU A 181 3.43 -6.79 2.25
CA GLU A 181 2.68 -7.38 1.14
C GLU A 181 2.76 -6.52 -0.13
N ALA A 182 2.61 -5.20 0.01
CA ALA A 182 2.77 -4.27 -1.12
C ALA A 182 4.17 -4.37 -1.75
N ILE A 183 5.22 -4.47 -0.93
CA ILE A 183 6.60 -4.68 -1.41
C ILE A 183 6.72 -6.01 -2.14
N ARG A 184 6.18 -7.09 -1.57
CA ARG A 184 6.23 -8.43 -2.17
C ARG A 184 5.52 -8.45 -3.53
N ALA A 185 4.34 -7.85 -3.62
CA ALA A 185 3.59 -7.74 -4.87
C ALA A 185 4.39 -6.96 -5.93
N ALA A 186 4.92 -5.79 -5.58
CA ALA A 186 5.70 -4.95 -6.50
C ALA A 186 7.03 -5.60 -6.93
N VAL A 187 7.72 -6.30 -6.04
CA VAL A 187 8.93 -7.07 -6.36
C VAL A 187 8.62 -8.25 -7.27
N THR A 188 7.50 -8.93 -7.05
CA THR A 188 7.09 -10.05 -7.91
C THR A 188 6.78 -9.56 -9.32
N GLU A 189 6.07 -8.44 -9.43
CA GLU A 189 5.80 -7.79 -10.73
C GLU A 189 7.10 -7.37 -11.42
N LEU A 190 8.02 -6.72 -10.69
CA LEU A 190 9.33 -6.36 -11.23
C LEU A 190 10.09 -7.60 -11.73
N GLY A 191 10.08 -8.69 -10.95
CA GLY A 191 10.72 -9.95 -11.32
C GLY A 191 10.20 -10.54 -12.64
N ARG A 192 8.91 -10.35 -12.97
CA ARG A 192 8.34 -10.79 -14.27
C ARG A 192 8.89 -9.98 -15.45
N SER A 193 9.23 -8.72 -15.24
CA SER A 193 9.79 -7.84 -16.29
C SER A 193 11.30 -7.99 -16.49
N VAL A 194 12.03 -8.61 -15.56
CA VAL A 194 13.50 -8.78 -15.63
C VAL A 194 13.97 -9.51 -16.89
N PRO A 195 13.39 -10.66 -17.32
CA PRO A 195 13.89 -11.40 -18.48
C PRO A 195 13.85 -10.60 -19.79
N GLU A 196 12.89 -9.70 -19.94
CA GLU A 196 12.77 -8.82 -21.11
C GLU A 196 13.67 -7.59 -20.96
N ALA A 197 13.69 -6.98 -19.78
CA ALA A 197 14.48 -5.78 -19.53
C ALA A 197 16.00 -6.02 -19.56
N CYS A 198 16.47 -7.23 -19.22
CA CYS A 198 17.90 -7.55 -19.14
C CYS A 198 18.62 -7.58 -20.50
N THR A 199 17.89 -7.52 -21.62
CA THR A 199 18.50 -7.39 -22.95
C THR A 199 18.88 -5.95 -23.29
N ALA A 200 18.37 -4.97 -22.54
CA ALA A 200 18.66 -3.56 -22.75
C ALA A 200 20.05 -3.18 -22.16
N PRO A 201 20.85 -2.36 -22.84
CA PRO A 201 22.18 -1.95 -22.37
C PRO A 201 22.13 -1.12 -21.07
N GLU A 202 20.99 -0.50 -20.77
CA GLU A 202 20.79 0.37 -19.61
C GLU A 202 20.22 -0.37 -18.37
N PHE A 203 20.05 -1.70 -18.46
CA PHE A 203 19.40 -2.51 -17.43
C PHE A 203 20.01 -2.33 -16.03
N THR A 204 21.34 -2.27 -15.94
CA THR A 204 22.08 -2.14 -14.68
C THR A 204 21.89 -0.79 -13.99
N THR A 205 21.49 0.25 -14.73
CA THR A 205 21.14 1.58 -14.21
C THR A 205 19.64 1.71 -13.95
N TRP A 206 18.83 1.12 -14.83
CA TRP A 206 17.37 1.11 -14.72
C TRP A 206 16.87 0.39 -13.46
N LEU A 207 17.38 -0.83 -13.19
CA LEU A 207 16.89 -1.66 -12.08
C LEU A 207 17.04 -0.97 -10.71
N PRO A 208 18.21 -0.38 -10.36
CA PRO A 208 18.35 0.43 -9.15
C PRO A 208 17.37 1.59 -9.07
N ALA A 209 17.16 2.35 -10.16
CA ALA A 209 16.27 3.51 -10.17
C ALA A 209 14.80 3.11 -9.91
N VAL A 210 14.35 1.99 -10.50
CA VAL A 210 13.01 1.44 -10.25
C VAL A 210 12.85 1.02 -8.79
N LEU A 211 13.85 0.33 -8.22
CA LEU A 211 13.84 -0.08 -6.82
C LEU A 211 13.88 1.11 -5.86
N ASP A 212 14.63 2.18 -6.17
CA ASP A 212 14.62 3.43 -5.39
C ASP A 212 13.23 4.11 -5.43
N GLY A 213 12.54 4.06 -6.57
CA GLY A 213 11.15 4.52 -6.70
C GLY A 213 10.18 3.68 -5.87
N LEU A 214 10.32 2.36 -5.89
CA LEU A 214 9.52 1.44 -5.07
C LEU A 214 9.74 1.71 -3.57
N GLU A 215 10.99 1.87 -3.14
CA GLU A 215 11.32 2.14 -1.75
C GLU A 215 10.75 3.46 -1.25
N ARG A 216 10.85 4.53 -2.05
CA ARG A 216 10.26 5.83 -1.69
C ARG A 216 8.75 5.73 -1.54
N ARG A 217 8.07 5.04 -2.46
CA ARG A 217 6.62 4.82 -2.38
C ARG A 217 6.23 3.99 -1.16
N ALA A 218 6.91 2.86 -0.93
CA ALA A 218 6.65 2.00 0.22
C ALA A 218 6.88 2.75 1.55
N ALA A 219 7.95 3.54 1.66
CA ALA A 219 8.23 4.35 2.83
C ALA A 219 7.18 5.45 3.06
N ALA A 220 6.71 6.11 1.99
CA ALA A 220 5.66 7.11 2.07
C ALA A 220 4.32 6.51 2.51
N SER A 221 3.88 5.42 1.88
CA SER A 221 2.64 4.73 2.24
C SER A 221 2.66 4.21 3.67
N PHE A 222 3.78 3.60 4.09
CA PHE A 222 3.94 3.14 5.47
C PHE A 222 3.95 4.30 6.47
N GLY A 223 4.61 5.42 6.14
CA GLY A 223 4.58 6.64 6.95
C GLY A 223 3.17 7.19 7.14
N GLN A 224 2.41 7.33 6.04
CA GLN A 224 1.02 7.77 6.08
C GLN A 224 0.15 6.85 6.94
N ARG A 225 0.35 5.53 6.86
CA ARG A 225 -0.38 4.57 7.69
C ARG A 225 -0.04 4.69 9.17
N LEU A 226 1.23 4.91 9.51
CA LEU A 226 1.63 5.18 10.89
C LEU A 226 1.02 6.49 11.41
N ASP A 227 0.95 7.53 10.59
CA ASP A 227 0.32 8.81 10.97
C ASP A 227 -1.19 8.65 11.20
N GLN A 228 -1.86 7.80 10.42
CA GLN A 228 -3.27 7.43 10.67
C GLN A 228 -3.42 6.71 12.01
N VAL A 229 -2.60 5.69 12.28
CA VAL A 229 -2.63 4.94 13.56
C VAL A 229 -2.36 5.87 14.73
N ARG A 230 -1.39 6.79 14.59
CA ARG A 230 -1.08 7.80 15.59
C ARG A 230 -2.27 8.72 15.82
N SER A 231 -2.89 9.21 14.75
CA SER A 231 -4.04 10.10 14.84
C SER A 231 -5.18 9.42 15.57
N ALA A 232 -5.54 8.18 15.18
CA ALA A 232 -6.56 7.39 15.86
C ALA A 232 -6.25 7.14 17.34
N ALA A 233 -4.99 6.84 17.68
CA ALA A 233 -4.58 6.61 19.07
C ALA A 233 -4.63 7.87 19.95
N ILE A 234 -4.49 9.06 19.34
CA ILE A 234 -4.41 10.35 20.03
C ILE A 234 -5.74 11.11 19.99
N CYS A 235 -6.64 10.80 19.05
CA CYS A 235 -7.99 11.37 19.02
C CYS A 235 -8.69 11.20 20.37
N GLY A 236 -9.37 12.26 20.82
CA GLY A 236 -10.02 12.32 22.13
C GLY A 236 -9.10 12.62 23.33
N LEU A 237 -7.79 12.84 23.13
CA LEU A 237 -6.90 13.45 24.14
C LEU A 237 -6.86 14.97 23.89
N SER A 238 -7.41 15.79 24.79
CA SER A 238 -7.55 17.25 24.63
C SER A 238 -6.32 17.93 24.04
N ARG A 239 -6.54 18.76 23.01
CA ARG A 239 -5.53 19.57 22.33
C ARG A 239 -5.36 20.89 23.09
N ASN A 240 -4.18 21.17 23.63
CA ASN A 240 -3.82 22.53 24.04
C ASN A 240 -3.21 23.26 22.82
N PRO A 241 -3.43 24.58 22.62
CA PRO A 241 -2.68 25.34 21.62
C PRO A 241 -1.20 25.37 22.02
N ALA A 242 -0.32 25.21 21.03
CA ALA A 242 1.13 25.18 21.22
C ALA A 242 1.69 26.46 21.87
N PRO A 243 2.92 26.38 22.38
CA PRO A 243 3.97 27.17 21.73
C PRO A 243 5.17 26.31 21.27
N GLN A 244 5.52 26.54 20.00
CA GLN A 244 6.84 26.59 19.37
C GLN A 244 7.80 25.38 19.47
N ALA A 245 8.23 25.01 18.26
CA ALA A 245 9.35 24.16 17.88
C ALA A 245 10.53 24.19 18.86
N LEU A 246 10.81 23.03 19.44
CA LEU A 246 12.12 22.68 19.96
C LEU A 246 12.68 21.53 19.12
N GLY A 247 13.67 21.87 18.31
CA GLY A 247 14.68 20.93 17.82
C GLY A 247 14.22 19.99 16.71
N GLU A 248 14.23 20.47 15.46
CA GLU A 248 14.84 19.67 14.40
C GLU A 248 16.30 19.46 14.79
N GLU A 249 16.57 18.43 15.60
CA GLU A 249 17.89 17.84 15.70
C GLU A 249 18.17 17.17 14.36
N SER A 250 18.69 17.97 13.43
CA SER A 250 19.56 17.53 12.36
C SER A 250 20.73 16.78 12.99
N ARG A 251 20.61 15.45 13.08
CA ARG A 251 21.72 14.56 13.42
C ARG A 251 21.96 13.59 12.27
N GLY A 252 22.96 13.96 11.46
CA GLY A 252 23.98 13.03 10.97
C GLY A 252 23.68 12.31 9.65
N GLY A 253 24.11 12.91 8.55
CA GLY A 253 24.95 12.14 7.62
C GLY A 253 26.43 12.24 8.08
N PRO A 254 27.37 11.44 7.55
CA PRO A 254 27.24 10.30 6.65
C PRO A 254 27.88 9.00 7.21
N ASP A 255 27.49 7.84 6.68
CA ASP A 255 28.45 6.77 6.41
C ASP A 255 28.04 6.10 5.09
N VAL A 256 28.68 6.53 4.01
CA VAL A 256 28.59 5.89 2.71
C VAL A 256 29.82 4.98 2.61
N PRO A 257 29.65 3.65 2.61
CA PRO A 257 30.73 2.78 2.21
C PRO A 257 31.02 3.06 0.73
N HIS A 258 32.13 3.74 0.44
CA HIS A 258 32.68 3.79 -0.90
C HIS A 258 33.10 2.36 -1.30
N PRO A 259 32.59 1.79 -2.40
CA PRO A 259 33.16 0.57 -2.93
C PRO A 259 34.56 0.89 -3.44
N GLN A 260 35.56 0.47 -2.67
CA GLN A 260 36.95 0.46 -3.10
C GLN A 260 37.04 -0.36 -4.39
N ALA A 261 37.47 0.31 -5.47
CA ALA A 261 37.83 -0.32 -6.72
C ALA A 261 39.03 -1.23 -6.50
N ARG A 262 38.78 -2.52 -6.25
CA ARG A 262 39.81 -3.55 -6.36
C ARG A 262 39.66 -4.22 -7.72
N ARG A 263 40.33 -3.66 -8.73
CA ARG A 263 40.71 -4.39 -9.94
C ARG A 263 41.53 -5.61 -9.50
N ARG A 264 41.04 -6.81 -9.77
CA ARG A 264 41.86 -8.02 -9.76
C ARG A 264 41.97 -8.54 -11.20
N PRO A 265 43.18 -8.62 -11.76
CA PRO A 265 43.43 -9.18 -13.08
C PRO A 265 43.54 -10.70 -12.97
N GLU A 266 42.42 -11.41 -12.83
CA GLU A 266 42.45 -12.89 -12.73
C GLU A 266 41.70 -13.60 -13.86
N ASP A 267 40.96 -12.88 -14.71
CA ASP A 267 40.23 -13.49 -15.85
C ASP A 267 41.01 -13.57 -17.17
N ALA A 268 42.24 -13.06 -17.22
CA ALA A 268 43.09 -13.20 -18.42
C ALA A 268 43.76 -14.58 -18.52
N MET A 269 43.80 -15.37 -17.44
CA MET A 269 44.43 -16.69 -17.44
C MET A 269 43.46 -17.83 -17.79
N VAL A 270 42.14 -17.64 -17.58
CA VAL A 270 41.12 -18.66 -17.90
C VAL A 270 40.79 -18.68 -19.40
N LEU A 271 41.02 -17.58 -20.13
CA LEU A 271 40.81 -17.53 -21.58
C LEU A 271 41.91 -18.28 -22.38
N LEU A 272 43.08 -18.52 -21.79
CA LEU A 272 44.19 -19.21 -22.46
C LEU A 272 44.09 -20.74 -22.39
N VAL A 273 43.30 -21.29 -21.46
CA VAL A 273 43.16 -22.75 -21.26
C VAL A 273 41.97 -23.32 -22.06
N GLY A 274 40.95 -22.51 -22.36
CA GLY A 274 39.78 -22.95 -23.14
C GLY A 274 40.04 -23.16 -24.64
N ALA A 275 41.13 -22.64 -25.19
CA ALA A 275 41.45 -22.74 -26.61
C ALA A 275 42.09 -24.07 -27.04
N SER A 276 42.61 -24.88 -26.10
CA SER A 276 43.38 -26.10 -26.42
C SER A 276 42.55 -27.39 -26.50
N MET A 277 41.31 -27.40 -26.00
CA MET A 277 40.49 -28.62 -25.97
C MET A 277 39.60 -28.82 -27.22
N GLY A 278 39.51 -27.84 -28.12
CA GLY A 278 38.60 -27.86 -29.28
C GLY A 278 39.19 -28.34 -30.60
N PHE A 279 40.47 -28.72 -30.65
CA PHE A 279 41.18 -29.03 -31.90
C PHE A 279 41.31 -30.53 -32.21
N GLY A 280 40.95 -31.42 -31.27
CA GLY A 280 41.26 -32.86 -31.35
C GLY A 280 40.21 -33.78 -32.00
N VAL A 281 38.93 -33.39 -32.05
CA VAL A 281 37.85 -34.33 -32.44
C VAL A 281 37.41 -34.19 -33.91
N GLY A 282 37.61 -33.01 -34.52
CA GLY A 282 37.17 -32.75 -35.89
C GLY A 282 37.93 -33.52 -36.99
N ARG A 283 39.16 -33.98 -36.72
CA ARG A 283 39.99 -34.70 -37.72
C ARG A 283 39.71 -36.20 -37.85
N MET A 284 38.90 -36.81 -36.99
CA MET A 284 38.68 -38.27 -37.03
C MET A 284 37.45 -38.71 -37.83
N VAL A 285 36.53 -37.81 -38.20
CA VAL A 285 35.28 -38.17 -38.90
C VAL A 285 35.30 -37.81 -40.40
N ILE A 286 36.14 -36.87 -40.84
CA ILE A 286 36.09 -36.32 -42.21
C ILE A 286 36.96 -37.09 -43.22
N THR A 287 37.88 -37.94 -42.75
CA THR A 287 38.90 -38.57 -43.61
C THR A 287 38.40 -39.59 -44.65
N PRO A 288 37.26 -40.32 -44.50
CA PRO A 288 36.85 -41.29 -45.51
C PRO A 288 36.07 -40.71 -46.70
N ALA A 289 35.49 -39.51 -46.59
CA ALA A 289 34.50 -39.02 -47.57
C ALA A 289 35.08 -38.20 -48.73
N LEU A 290 36.36 -37.79 -48.66
CA LEU A 290 36.94 -36.83 -49.60
C LEU A 290 37.63 -37.46 -50.84
N GLN A 291 37.48 -38.75 -51.07
CA GLN A 291 38.15 -39.43 -52.18
C GLN A 291 37.41 -39.34 -53.53
N TRP A 292 36.22 -38.74 -53.61
CA TRP A 292 35.34 -38.85 -54.78
C TRP A 292 35.06 -37.57 -55.58
N VAL A 293 35.62 -36.42 -55.20
CA VAL A 293 35.45 -35.18 -55.97
C VAL A 293 36.82 -34.52 -56.09
N GLY A 294 37.34 -34.40 -57.32
CA GLY A 294 38.67 -33.86 -57.66
C GLY A 294 38.91 -32.38 -57.35
N LEU A 295 38.41 -31.90 -56.21
CA LEU A 295 38.53 -30.54 -55.66
C LEU A 295 39.31 -30.56 -54.32
N GLY A 296 40.21 -31.53 -54.14
CA GLY A 296 40.73 -31.96 -52.83
C GLY A 296 41.21 -30.84 -51.89
N ALA A 297 41.98 -29.87 -52.40
CA ALA A 297 42.48 -28.77 -51.58
C ALA A 297 41.40 -27.71 -51.29
N VAL A 298 40.63 -27.30 -52.30
CA VAL A 298 39.62 -26.24 -52.18
C VAL A 298 38.45 -26.68 -51.29
N GLY A 299 38.00 -27.94 -51.44
CA GLY A 299 36.94 -28.51 -50.60
C GLY A 299 37.35 -28.63 -49.13
N THR A 300 38.61 -28.99 -48.86
CA THR A 300 39.15 -29.05 -47.49
C THR A 300 39.21 -27.67 -46.85
N VAL A 301 39.64 -26.65 -47.59
CA VAL A 301 39.69 -25.26 -47.09
C VAL A 301 38.28 -24.72 -46.81
N LEU A 302 37.32 -24.96 -47.70
CA LEU A 302 35.93 -24.54 -47.50
C LEU A 302 35.27 -25.25 -46.31
N ALA A 303 35.50 -26.55 -46.14
CA ALA A 303 35.01 -27.30 -44.98
C ALA A 303 35.62 -26.78 -43.66
N LEU A 304 36.92 -26.44 -43.66
CA LEU A 304 37.60 -25.86 -42.51
C LEU A 304 37.01 -24.48 -42.15
N LEU A 305 36.82 -23.61 -43.14
CA LEU A 305 36.21 -22.28 -42.95
C LEU A 305 34.78 -22.38 -42.43
N ALA A 306 33.97 -23.29 -42.97
CA ALA A 306 32.62 -23.55 -42.51
C ALA A 306 32.60 -24.06 -41.05
N GLY A 307 33.52 -24.96 -40.68
CA GLY A 307 33.68 -25.43 -39.31
C GLY A 307 34.07 -24.31 -38.34
N ILE A 308 35.01 -23.44 -38.72
CA ILE A 308 35.41 -22.27 -37.93
C ILE A 308 34.24 -21.29 -37.77
N ALA A 309 33.49 -21.02 -38.84
CA ALA A 309 32.33 -20.14 -38.80
C ALA A 309 31.23 -20.67 -37.86
N LEU A 310 30.91 -21.96 -37.94
CA LEU A 310 29.93 -22.60 -37.06
C LEU A 310 30.40 -22.60 -35.60
N ALA A 311 31.68 -22.86 -35.34
CA ALA A 311 32.26 -22.79 -34.00
C ALA A 311 32.17 -21.36 -33.43
N GLY A 312 32.52 -20.34 -34.23
CA GLY A 312 32.39 -18.93 -33.85
C GLY A 312 30.94 -18.55 -33.55
N TRP A 313 29.99 -19.02 -34.37
CA TRP A 313 28.55 -18.83 -34.12
C TRP A 313 28.12 -19.47 -32.79
N VAL A 314 28.47 -20.73 -32.54
CA VAL A 314 28.11 -21.42 -31.28
C VAL A 314 28.70 -20.70 -30.07
N VAL A 315 29.95 -20.22 -30.14
CA VAL A 315 30.59 -19.48 -29.05
C VAL A 315 29.87 -18.16 -28.78
N THR A 316 29.48 -17.42 -29.81
CA THR A 316 28.75 -16.14 -29.64
C THR A 316 27.34 -16.36 -29.07
N VAL A 317 26.64 -17.40 -29.50
CA VAL A 317 25.34 -17.81 -28.93
C VAL A 317 25.49 -18.25 -27.47
N ARG A 318 26.50 -19.06 -27.14
CA ARG A 318 26.77 -19.46 -25.74
C ARG A 318 27.17 -18.28 -24.86
N ARG A 319 27.95 -17.35 -25.39
CA ARG A 319 28.42 -16.17 -24.65
C ARG A 319 27.27 -15.22 -24.33
N SER A 320 26.37 -14.98 -25.29
CA SER A 320 25.17 -14.17 -25.06
C SER A 320 24.21 -14.84 -24.05
N ALA A 321 24.03 -16.15 -24.13
CA ALA A 321 23.25 -16.91 -23.15
C ALA A 321 23.86 -16.85 -21.73
N ALA A 322 25.19 -16.98 -21.61
CA ALA A 322 25.90 -16.90 -20.33
C ALA A 322 25.82 -15.50 -19.69
N GLU A 323 25.94 -14.44 -20.50
CA GLU A 323 25.82 -13.06 -20.01
C GLU A 323 24.39 -12.76 -19.54
N ARG A 324 23.38 -13.22 -20.29
CA ARG A 324 21.97 -13.10 -19.87
C ARG A 324 21.72 -13.79 -18.53
N ALA A 325 22.16 -15.04 -18.39
CA ALA A 325 22.02 -15.79 -17.15
C ALA A 325 22.80 -15.15 -15.97
N ARG A 326 23.90 -14.44 -16.26
CA ARG A 326 24.64 -13.66 -15.25
C ARG A 326 23.84 -12.42 -14.81
N LEU A 327 23.24 -11.68 -15.75
CA LEU A 327 22.43 -10.50 -15.45
C LEU A 327 21.15 -10.85 -14.70
N GLU A 328 20.46 -11.92 -15.09
CA GLU A 328 19.26 -12.41 -14.40
C GLU A 328 19.57 -12.82 -12.95
N ARG A 329 20.69 -13.53 -12.73
CA ARG A 329 21.16 -13.87 -11.37
C ARG A 329 21.50 -12.64 -10.56
N TRP A 330 22.26 -11.70 -11.13
CA TRP A 330 22.58 -10.43 -10.48
C TRP A 330 21.31 -9.67 -10.10
N ALA A 331 20.32 -9.59 -10.99
CA ALA A 331 19.06 -8.91 -10.74
C ALA A 331 18.28 -9.57 -9.60
N ALA A 332 18.17 -10.90 -9.60
CA ALA A 332 17.50 -11.64 -8.54
C ALA A 332 18.16 -11.43 -7.17
N GLU A 333 19.49 -11.52 -7.09
CA GLU A 333 20.27 -11.26 -5.87
C GLU A 333 20.12 -9.81 -5.40
N PHE A 334 20.18 -8.84 -6.33
CA PHE A 334 20.06 -7.43 -6.02
C PHE A 334 18.66 -7.07 -5.50
N ILE A 335 17.61 -7.58 -6.15
CA ILE A 335 16.22 -7.42 -5.71
C ILE A 335 16.02 -8.03 -4.32
N ALA A 336 16.52 -9.26 -4.09
CA ALA A 336 16.42 -9.92 -2.79
C ALA A 336 17.13 -9.11 -1.68
N ALA A 337 18.34 -8.62 -1.96
CA ALA A 337 19.10 -7.81 -1.01
C ALA A 337 18.42 -6.45 -0.71
N ARG A 338 17.82 -5.78 -1.72
CA ARG A 338 17.07 -4.53 -1.52
C ARG A 338 15.79 -4.77 -0.73
N ARG A 339 15.04 -5.82 -1.07
CA ARG A 339 13.85 -6.25 -0.32
C ARG A 339 14.16 -6.48 1.16
N GLY A 340 15.20 -7.26 1.46
CA GLY A 340 15.60 -7.53 2.85
C GLY A 340 15.94 -6.26 3.63
N ARG A 341 16.68 -5.32 3.00
CA ARG A 341 16.97 -4.01 3.61
C ARG A 341 15.73 -3.16 3.83
N LEU A 342 14.74 -3.23 2.94
CA LEU A 342 13.49 -2.49 3.07
C LEU A 342 12.62 -3.07 4.19
N GLU A 343 12.44 -4.38 4.23
CA GLU A 343 11.70 -5.07 5.30
C GLU A 343 12.33 -4.81 6.68
N HIS A 344 13.66 -4.82 6.77
CA HIS A 344 14.37 -4.46 8.00
C HIS A 344 14.13 -3.00 8.42
N ARG A 345 14.20 -2.05 7.48
CA ARG A 345 13.91 -0.63 7.75
C ARG A 345 12.46 -0.40 8.22
N ILE A 346 11.50 -1.10 7.62
CA ILE A 346 10.09 -1.03 8.04
C ILE A 346 9.93 -1.58 9.46
N ALA A 347 10.53 -2.74 9.75
CA ALA A 347 10.49 -3.30 11.10
C ALA A 347 11.13 -2.37 12.15
N ALA A 348 12.29 -1.78 11.84
CA ALA A 348 12.96 -0.82 12.70
C ALA A 348 12.11 0.44 12.93
N ARG A 349 11.52 1.00 11.87
CA ARG A 349 10.66 2.19 11.94
C ARG A 349 9.36 1.90 12.69
N ALA A 350 8.77 0.72 12.53
CA ALA A 350 7.60 0.29 13.29
C ALA A 350 7.90 0.27 14.80
N GLY A 351 9.02 -0.33 15.20
CA GLY A 351 9.43 -0.36 16.61
C GLY A 351 9.74 1.03 17.18
N ALA A 352 10.40 1.89 16.39
CA ALA A 352 10.65 3.27 16.78
C ALA A 352 9.35 4.07 16.96
N ALA A 353 8.38 3.89 16.05
CA ALA A 353 7.06 4.52 16.13
C ALA A 353 6.29 4.05 17.35
N GLU A 354 6.27 2.75 17.65
CA GLU A 354 5.62 2.20 18.84
C GLU A 354 6.19 2.83 20.13
N ALA A 355 7.51 2.92 20.24
CA ALA A 355 8.17 3.53 21.38
C ALA A 355 7.84 5.02 21.52
N GLN A 356 7.79 5.76 20.40
CA GLN A 356 7.43 7.17 20.38
C GLN A 356 5.97 7.40 20.78
N PHE A 357 5.03 6.64 20.20
CA PHE A 357 3.60 6.80 20.46
C PHE A 357 3.26 6.41 21.90
N THR A 358 3.89 5.37 22.45
CA THR A 358 3.74 5.00 23.86
C THR A 358 4.16 6.15 24.78
N ARG A 359 5.30 6.80 24.51
CA ARG A 359 5.75 7.98 25.27
C ARG A 359 4.78 9.15 25.14
N GLU A 360 4.28 9.41 23.95
CA GLU A 360 3.35 10.51 23.68
C GLU A 360 1.98 10.31 24.36
N ILE A 361 1.43 9.10 24.33
CA ILE A 361 0.21 8.77 25.08
C ILE A 361 0.45 8.95 26.58
N TRP A 362 1.62 8.54 27.07
CA TRP A 362 1.98 8.66 28.48
C TRP A 362 2.18 10.11 28.93
N SER A 363 2.73 10.99 28.09
CA SER A 363 2.88 12.41 28.41
C SER A 363 1.53 13.13 28.42
N ARG A 364 0.68 12.88 27.41
CA ARG A 364 -0.64 13.52 27.29
C ARG A 364 -1.61 13.10 28.38
N THR A 365 -1.57 11.85 28.81
CA THR A 365 -2.43 11.36 29.91
C THR A 365 -2.00 11.86 31.29
N ARG A 366 -0.72 12.20 31.50
CA ARG A 366 -0.22 12.75 32.77
C ARG A 366 -0.58 14.24 32.95
N VAL A 367 -0.56 15.02 31.88
CA VAL A 367 -0.79 16.48 31.93
C VAL A 367 -2.27 16.83 32.14
N ALA A 368 -3.22 15.97 31.77
CA ALA A 368 -4.65 16.20 31.97
C ALA A 368 -5.10 16.29 33.45
N HIS A 369 -4.19 16.15 34.42
CA HIS A 369 -4.49 16.04 35.86
C HIS A 369 -3.64 16.97 36.74
N GLY A 370 -2.81 17.84 36.16
CA GLY A 370 -2.12 18.92 36.88
C GLY A 370 -2.65 20.25 36.40
#